data_AF-A0A100XGT5-F1
#
_entry.id   AF-A0A100XGT5-F1
#
_cell.length_a   1.000
_cell.length_b   1.000
_cell.length_c   1.000
_cell.angle_alpha   90.00
_cell.angle_beta   90.00
_cell.angle_gamma   90.00
#
_symmetry.space_group_name_H-M   'P 1'
#
loop_
_entity.id
_entity.type
_entity.pdbx_description
1 polymer ?
#
loop_
_entity_poly.entity_id
_entity_poly.type
_entity_poly.pdbx_seq_one_letter_code
_entity_poly.pdbx_strand_id
1 'polypeptide(L)'
;MGQWSAEQRAVNDEVIPVMKRFANQAIALGKRSDNTVLQDFAALTAVYRLAYVEAVPTYMPDDKYLINASVLASGVVEMACEAVEG
;
A
#
# COMPACT_ATOMS: atom_id res chain seq x y z
N MET A 1 18.23 18.14 -4.09
CA MET A 1 17.70 16.87 -3.55
C MET A 1 18.87 15.90 -3.50
N GLY A 2 19.22 15.39 -2.32
CA GLY A 2 20.35 14.47 -2.16
C GLY A 2 19.93 13.06 -2.54
N GLN A 3 20.79 12.36 -3.28
CA GLN A 3 20.61 10.92 -3.48
C GLN A 3 20.73 10.20 -2.14
N TRP A 4 19.90 9.18 -1.93
CA TRP A 4 19.99 8.32 -0.76
C TRP A 4 21.40 7.77 -0.57
N SER A 5 21.83 7.67 0.69
CA SER A 5 23.01 6.87 1.03
C SER A 5 22.79 5.40 0.65
N ALA A 6 23.86 4.60 0.62
CA ALA A 6 23.76 3.17 0.34
C ALA A 6 22.87 2.46 1.38
N GLU A 7 22.99 2.85 2.65
CA GLU A 7 22.19 2.33 3.75
C GLU A 7 20.72 2.72 3.61
N GLN A 8 20.43 3.98 3.27
CA GLN A 8 19.06 4.43 3.01
C GLN A 8 18.44 3.67 1.84
N ARG A 9 19.20 3.42 0.78
CA ARG A 9 18.73 2.63 -0.36
C ARG A 9 18.46 1.18 0.03
N ALA A 10 19.38 0.53 0.75
CA ALA A 10 19.21 -0.84 1.20
C ALA A 10 17.94 -1.01 2.05
N VAL A 11 17.70 -0.12 3.01
CA VAL A 11 16.48 -0.16 3.85
C VAL A 11 15.21 0.01 3.01
N ASN A 12 15.20 0.88 2.01
CA ASN A 12 14.04 1.06 1.14
C ASN A 12 13.85 -0.11 0.15
N ASP A 13 14.92 -0.75 -0.31
CA ASP A 13 14.84 -1.94 -1.15
C ASP A 13 14.28 -3.14 -0.37
N GLU A 14 14.62 -3.26 0.92
CA GLU A 14 14.13 -4.33 1.80
C GLU A 14 12.60 -4.30 2.01
N VAL A 15 11.95 -3.12 1.92
CA VAL A 15 10.49 -3.02 2.09
C VAL A 15 9.71 -3.41 0.84
N ILE A 16 10.34 -3.42 -0.35
CA ILE A 16 9.69 -3.78 -1.63
C ILE A 16 8.95 -5.12 -1.56
N PRO A 17 9.57 -6.25 -1.17
CA PRO A 17 8.87 -7.53 -1.10
C PRO A 17 7.74 -7.54 -0.06
N VAL A 18 7.88 -6.79 1.04
CA VAL A 18 6.85 -6.67 2.07
C VAL A 18 5.62 -5.95 1.52
N MET A 19 5.82 -4.84 0.82
CA MET A 19 4.74 -4.06 0.20
C MET A 19 4.03 -4.85 -0.91
N LYS A 20 4.77 -5.59 -1.75
CA LYS A 20 4.18 -6.48 -2.76
C LYS A 20 3.33 -7.58 -2.12
N ARG A 21 3.83 -8.21 -1.04
CA ARG A 21 3.08 -9.23 -0.30
C ARG A 21 1.78 -8.65 0.28
N PHE A 22 1.85 -7.47 0.89
CA PHE A 22 0.68 -6.79 1.44
C PHE A 22 -0.36 -6.48 0.35
N ALA A 23 0.06 -5.95 -0.81
CA ALA A 23 -0.83 -5.69 -1.94
C ALA A 23 -1.56 -6.97 -2.40
N ASN A 24 -0.85 -8.10 -2.49
CA ASN A 24 -1.46 -9.40 -2.82
C ASN A 24 -2.47 -9.86 -1.75
N GLN A 25 -2.16 -9.65 -0.47
CA GLN A 25 -3.06 -9.97 0.64
C GLN A 25 -4.32 -9.11 0.62
N ALA A 26 -4.20 -7.81 0.31
CA ALA A 26 -5.35 -6.93 0.13
C ALA A 26 -6.27 -7.43 -0.99
N ILE A 27 -5.74 -7.71 -2.19
CA ILE A 27 -6.54 -8.28 -3.29
C ILE A 27 -7.21 -9.59 -2.90
N ALA A 28 -6.48 -10.48 -2.21
CA ALA A 28 -7.03 -11.76 -1.76
C ALA A 28 -8.15 -11.56 -0.72
N LEU A 29 -8.03 -10.58 0.18
CA LEU A 29 -9.07 -10.21 1.13
C LEU A 29 -10.31 -9.69 0.40
N GLY A 30 -10.15 -8.75 -0.53
CA GLY A 30 -11.22 -8.24 -1.38
C GLY A 30 -11.97 -9.38 -2.07
N LYS A 31 -11.27 -10.28 -2.77
CA LYS A 31 -11.86 -11.41 -3.49
C LYS A 31 -12.63 -12.40 -2.60
N ARG A 32 -12.27 -12.52 -1.32
CA ARG A 32 -12.99 -13.37 -0.35
C ARG A 32 -14.21 -12.67 0.25
N SER A 33 -14.33 -11.36 0.06
CA SER A 33 -15.48 -10.60 0.54
C SER A 33 -16.62 -10.65 -0.47
N ASP A 34 -17.85 -10.82 0.02
CA ASP A 34 -19.06 -10.62 -0.78
C ASP A 34 -19.46 -9.13 -0.88
N ASN A 35 -18.59 -8.20 -0.42
CA ASN A 35 -18.82 -6.76 -0.46
C ASN A 35 -17.98 -6.10 -1.57
N THR A 36 -18.64 -5.58 -2.60
CA THR A 36 -18.00 -4.91 -3.74
C THR A 36 -17.28 -3.61 -3.34
N VAL A 37 -17.77 -2.88 -2.34
CA VAL A 37 -17.09 -1.68 -1.83
C VAL A 37 -15.77 -2.06 -1.16
N LEU A 38 -15.74 -3.15 -0.40
CA LEU A 38 -14.50 -3.67 0.19
C LEU A 38 -13.52 -4.12 -0.91
N GLN A 39 -14.02 -4.80 -1.95
CA GLN A 39 -13.20 -5.17 -3.11
C GLN A 39 -12.52 -3.96 -3.76
N ASP A 40 -13.25 -2.86 -3.95
CA ASP A 40 -12.71 -1.62 -4.52
C ASP A 40 -11.62 -1.00 -3.63
N PHE A 41 -11.87 -0.87 -2.32
CA PHE A 41 -10.86 -0.33 -1.39
C PHE A 41 -9.63 -1.23 -1.26
N ALA A 42 -9.80 -2.55 -1.31
CA ALA A 42 -8.70 -3.51 -1.37
C ALA A 42 -7.88 -3.36 -2.66
N ALA A 43 -8.54 -3.12 -3.80
CA ALA A 43 -7.88 -2.86 -5.07
C ALA A 43 -7.11 -1.53 -5.07
N LEU A 44 -7.71 -0.44 -4.56
CA LEU A 44 -7.04 0.85 -4.40
C LEU A 44 -5.82 0.74 -3.48
N THR A 45 -5.96 0.04 -2.37
CA THR A 45 -4.85 -0.27 -1.46
C THR A 45 -3.70 -0.94 -2.21
N ALA A 46 -3.98 -1.96 -3.01
CA ALA A 46 -2.97 -2.70 -3.75
C ALA A 46 -2.31 -1.86 -4.86
N VAL A 47 -3.10 -1.19 -5.71
CA VAL A 47 -2.59 -0.43 -6.87
C VAL A 47 -1.67 0.71 -6.42
N TYR A 48 -2.08 1.51 -5.45
CA TYR A 48 -1.24 2.63 -4.99
C TYR A 48 0.04 2.17 -4.29
N ARG A 49 0.00 1.02 -3.60
CA ARG A 49 1.19 0.43 -2.97
C ARG A 49 2.16 -0.12 -4.01
N LEU A 50 1.65 -0.77 -5.05
CA LEU A 50 2.48 -1.27 -6.15
C LEU A 50 3.11 -0.11 -6.94
N ALA A 51 2.35 0.96 -7.19
CA ALA A 51 2.89 2.18 -7.80
C ALA A 51 4.01 2.81 -6.96
N TYR A 52 3.85 2.89 -5.63
CA TYR A 52 4.93 3.35 -4.74
C TYR A 52 6.18 2.46 -4.85
N VAL A 53 6.00 1.14 -4.85
CA VAL A 53 7.09 0.17 -5.00
C VAL A 53 7.85 0.36 -6.32
N GLU A 54 7.13 0.64 -7.42
CA GLU A 54 7.75 0.93 -8.72
C GLU A 54 8.54 2.25 -8.70
N ALA A 55 8.12 3.23 -7.89
CA ALA A 55 8.78 4.51 -7.75
C ALA A 55 10.03 4.48 -6.84
N VAL A 56 10.17 3.51 -5.93
CA VAL A 56 11.28 3.43 -4.96
C VAL A 56 12.67 3.65 -5.59
N PRO A 57 13.05 3.04 -6.72
CA PRO A 57 14.40 3.22 -7.29
C PRO A 57 14.72 4.66 -7.70
N THR A 58 13.70 5.42 -8.11
CA THR A 58 13.78 6.80 -8.63
C THR A 58 12.99 7.78 -7.77
N TYR A 59 12.86 7.48 -6.47
CA TYR A 59 11.95 8.17 -5.57
C TYR A 59 12.12 9.70 -5.59
N MET A 60 11.00 10.39 -5.70
CA MET A 60 10.83 11.83 -5.59
C MET A 60 9.90 12.17 -4.40
N PRO A 61 9.99 13.37 -3.81
CA PRO A 61 9.15 13.75 -2.67
C PRO A 61 7.64 13.59 -2.88
N ASP A 62 7.16 13.67 -4.13
CA ASP A 62 5.75 13.52 -4.47
C ASP A 62 5.30 12.05 -4.51
N ASP A 63 6.21 11.09 -4.63
CA ASP A 63 5.86 9.65 -4.61
C ASP A 63 5.30 9.22 -3.23
N LYS A 64 5.53 10.02 -2.17
CA LYS A 64 4.86 9.84 -0.87
C LYS A 64 3.33 9.81 -0.98
N TYR A 65 2.76 10.51 -1.97
CA TYR A 65 1.31 10.54 -2.14
C TYR A 65 0.76 9.18 -2.61
N LEU A 66 1.56 8.37 -3.31
CA LEU A 66 1.20 7.00 -3.67
C LEU A 66 1.02 6.14 -2.41
N ILE A 67 2.00 6.12 -1.51
CA ILE A 67 1.87 5.33 -0.29
C ILE A 67 0.79 5.86 0.65
N ASN A 68 0.61 7.19 0.75
CA ASN A 68 -0.46 7.79 1.54
C ASN A 68 -1.85 7.36 1.06
N ALA A 69 -2.09 7.40 -0.26
CA ALA A 69 -3.37 6.95 -0.83
C ALA A 69 -3.64 5.47 -0.51
N SER A 70 -2.60 4.64 -0.60
CA SER A 70 -2.71 3.23 -0.24
C SER A 70 -3.01 3.00 1.25
N VAL A 71 -2.34 3.72 2.15
CA VAL A 71 -2.54 3.63 3.61
C VAL A 71 -3.95 4.10 3.98
N LEU A 72 -4.41 5.22 3.42
CA LEU A 72 -5.76 5.72 3.69
C LEU A 72 -6.83 4.76 3.16
N ALA A 73 -6.64 4.16 1.98
CA ALA A 73 -7.57 3.16 1.45
C ALA A 73 -7.65 1.91 2.34
N SER A 74 -6.52 1.42 2.87
CA SER A 74 -6.55 0.31 3.83
C SER A 74 -7.18 0.70 5.16
N GLY A 75 -6.96 1.94 5.61
CA GLY A 75 -7.54 2.47 6.84
C GLY A 75 -9.07 2.56 6.78
N VAL A 76 -9.65 2.83 5.61
CA VAL A 76 -11.12 2.78 5.45
C VAL A 76 -11.66 1.37 5.75
N VAL A 77 -10.97 0.32 5.27
CA VAL A 77 -11.39 -1.06 5.53
C VAL A 77 -11.24 -1.42 7.01
N GLU A 78 -10.10 -1.05 7.61
CA GLU A 78 -9.83 -1.26 9.04
C GLU A 78 -10.89 -0.60 9.92
N MET A 79 -11.12 0.71 9.76
CA MET A 79 -12.11 1.45 10.54
C MET A 79 -13.54 0.92 10.33
N ALA A 80 -13.86 0.43 9.12
CA ALA A 80 -15.17 -0.18 8.86
C ALA A 80 -15.35 -1.52 9.60
N CYS A 81 -14.30 -2.33 9.70
CA CYS A 81 -14.32 -3.55 10.52
C CYS A 81 -14.46 -3.23 12.01
N GLU A 82 -13.67 -2.28 12.53
CA GLU A 82 -13.76 -1.86 13.93
C GLU A 82 -15.17 -1.34 14.29
N ALA A 83 -15.80 -0.60 13.38
CA ALA A 83 -17.14 -0.05 13.58
C ALA A 83 -18.25 -1.12 13.71
N VAL A 84 -18.03 -2.34 13.18
CA VAL A 84 -19.00 -3.44 13.27
C VAL A 84 -18.66 -4.46 14.37
N GLU A 85 -17.42 -4.48 14.86
CA GLU A 85 -16.97 -5.43 15.88
C GLU A 85 -17.47 -5.09 17.30
N GLY A 86 -17.69 -3.80 17.62
CA GLY A 86 -18.34 -3.37 18.87
C GLY A 86 -17.48 -3.49 20.13
#